data_AF-A0A7X6A6F3-F1
#
_entry.id   AF-A0A7X6A6F3-F1
#
_cell.length_a   1.000
_cell.length_b   1.000
_cell.length_c   1.000
_cell.angle_alpha   90.00
_cell.angle_beta   90.00
_cell.angle_gamma   90.00
#
_symmetry.space_group_name_H-M   'P 1'
#
loop_
_entity.id
_entity.type
_entity.pdbx_description
1 polymer ?
#
loop_
_entity_poly.entity_id
_entity_poly.type
_entity_poly.pdbx_seq_one_letter_code
_entity_poly.pdbx_strand_id
1 'polypeptide(L)'
;MYALGVILYRLLTGRLPFDSERLRGSGFDEMRRMIREDEPLRPSAQLGRLDAAEVETFERVHGESPKALQHKLTGDLDWITMKAMDKDRARRYGSPLELAADIQRYLDFEPVVARPPSAVYRARKFARRHRFAVALGGAVGVALLVGGIGTAVGFMRAKDETHKATTVTEYLITMLSEANPEKAQGRDVTVREALDAAARTVSDSFVGEPELEAQVRATMGLLYHEMGYFDDAEPQWRRAIELYEETLGPRKEATLNTRARLGRTLMDSGRHADAEEEFRFLFPIFVAKRGGDDFHTLSLQQNLAASYLHQKKHAEAEPVLLDLVERRLRLLGEDHARYLASANNLAHLYLETDRLEEAEPLLVKTLEARRRTLGELHPRTLVSTYNLGSLRIRRGRFEEAEPLVREALDGFREVLDETHPYALEALNGYVETLMGLEQFDEAEERAVESRRLCEARHGSDHARTRRATELLAEIRQRTGN
;
A
#
# COMPACT_ATOMS: atom_id res chain seq x y z
N MET A 1 36.02 5.02 17.28
CA MET A 1 35.33 4.46 16.10
C MET A 1 35.13 2.96 16.19
N TYR A 2 36.17 2.14 16.21
CA TYR A 2 36.01 0.67 16.35
C TYR A 2 35.13 0.27 17.54
N ALA A 3 35.38 0.85 18.72
CA ALA A 3 34.55 0.61 19.91
C ALA A 3 33.07 1.01 19.73
N LEU A 4 32.78 2.10 19.01
CA LEU A 4 31.39 2.49 18.69
C LEU A 4 30.76 1.48 17.72
N GLY A 5 31.53 0.96 16.77
CA GLY A 5 31.09 -0.13 15.90
C GLY A 5 30.77 -1.42 16.68
N VAL A 6 31.59 -1.76 17.69
CA VAL A 6 31.34 -2.90 18.59
C VAL A 6 30.07 -2.68 19.43
N ILE A 7 29.86 -1.46 19.93
CA ILE A 7 28.64 -1.10 20.67
C ILE A 7 27.42 -1.23 19.75
N LEU A 8 27.47 -0.65 18.55
CA LEU A 8 26.40 -0.75 17.56
C LEU A 8 26.12 -2.22 17.21
N TYR A 9 27.16 -3.01 16.94
CA TYR A 9 27.03 -4.44 16.69
C TYR A 9 26.31 -5.16 17.81
N ARG A 10 26.65 -4.86 19.06
CA ARG A 10 26.02 -5.46 20.24
C ARG A 10 24.58 -5.01 20.42
N LEU A 11 24.28 -3.74 20.15
CA LEU A 11 22.91 -3.22 20.17
C LEU A 11 22.02 -3.86 19.11
N LEU A 12 22.59 -4.18 17.93
CA LEU A 12 21.84 -4.79 16.84
C LEU A 12 21.69 -6.32 16.97
N THR A 13 22.63 -6.99 17.63
CA THR A 13 22.71 -8.47 17.64
C THR A 13 22.58 -9.11 19.03
N GLY A 14 22.61 -8.31 20.10
CA GLY A 14 22.71 -8.81 21.47
C GLY A 14 24.06 -9.45 21.83
N ARG A 15 24.98 -9.63 20.88
CA ARG A 15 26.27 -10.32 21.04
C ARG A 15 27.46 -9.42 20.72
N LEU A 16 28.64 -9.83 21.18
CA LEU A 16 29.89 -9.23 20.71
C LEU A 16 30.23 -9.73 19.29
N PRO A 17 31.00 -8.96 18.49
CA PRO A 17 31.43 -9.37 17.14
C PRO A 17 32.26 -10.66 17.11
N PHE A 18 32.87 -11.02 18.23
CA PHE A 18 33.63 -12.24 18.41
C PHE A 18 33.08 -13.02 19.60
N ASP A 19 33.22 -14.34 19.52
CA ASP A 19 32.81 -15.25 20.59
C ASP A 19 33.58 -14.95 21.89
N SER A 20 32.82 -14.68 22.95
CA SER A 20 33.37 -14.30 24.26
C SER A 20 34.04 -15.46 24.97
N GLU A 21 33.60 -16.70 24.75
CA GLU A 21 34.22 -17.89 25.36
C GLU A 21 35.56 -18.17 24.70
N ARG A 22 35.59 -18.12 23.36
CA ARG A 22 36.81 -18.26 22.58
C ARG A 22 37.84 -17.19 22.91
N LEU A 23 37.42 -15.93 23.09
CA LEU A 23 38.33 -14.85 23.49
C LEU A 23 38.89 -15.05 24.90
N ARG A 24 38.06 -15.45 25.88
CA ARG A 24 38.50 -15.65 27.27
C ARG A 24 39.39 -16.89 27.45
N GLY A 25 39.20 -17.92 26.62
CA GLY A 25 40.03 -19.13 26.62
C GLY A 25 41.36 -19.00 25.87
N SER A 26 41.56 -17.92 25.12
CA SER A 26 42.77 -17.67 24.33
C SER A 26 43.81 -16.87 25.12
N GLY A 27 45.09 -17.09 24.85
CA GLY A 27 46.16 -16.23 25.38
C GLY A 27 46.06 -14.78 24.86
N PHE A 28 46.66 -13.81 25.55
CA PHE A 28 46.60 -12.39 25.19
C PHE A 28 47.05 -12.10 23.74
N ASP A 29 48.10 -12.79 23.26
CA ASP A 29 48.60 -12.62 21.90
C ASP A 29 47.64 -13.17 20.84
N GLU A 30 46.94 -14.27 21.15
CA GLU A 30 45.95 -14.87 20.28
C GLU A 30 44.66 -14.02 20.23
N MET A 31 44.23 -13.45 21.36
CA MET A 31 43.16 -12.44 21.39
C MET A 31 43.49 -11.23 20.51
N ARG A 32 44.73 -10.71 20.62
CA ARG A 32 45.19 -9.58 19.79
C ARG A 32 45.21 -9.94 18.31
N ARG A 33 45.61 -11.16 17.97
CA ARG A 33 45.58 -11.66 16.60
C ARG A 33 44.16 -11.73 16.06
N MET A 34 43.23 -12.39 16.77
CA MET A 34 41.83 -12.48 16.36
C MET A 34 41.19 -11.10 16.16
N ILE A 35 41.39 -10.17 17.10
CA ILE A 35 40.81 -8.81 17.00
C ILE A 35 41.43 -8.02 15.84
N ARG A 36 42.67 -8.29 15.42
CA ARG A 36 43.35 -7.55 14.34
C ARG A 36 43.18 -8.17 12.97
N GLU A 37 43.09 -9.49 12.89
CA GLU A 37 43.15 -10.26 11.64
C GLU A 37 41.80 -10.86 11.26
N ASP A 38 41.02 -11.35 12.22
CA ASP A 38 39.75 -12.02 11.92
C ASP A 38 38.64 -11.01 11.66
N GLU A 39 37.89 -11.24 10.59
CA GLU A 39 36.72 -10.45 10.24
C GLU A 39 35.48 -11.05 10.93
N PRO A 40 34.76 -10.25 11.75
CA PRO A 40 33.56 -10.75 12.41
C PRO A 40 32.44 -10.98 11.39
N LEU A 41 31.48 -11.82 11.73
CA LEU A 41 30.27 -11.97 10.92
C LEU A 41 29.53 -10.63 10.84
N ARG A 42 28.75 -10.46 9.78
CA ARG A 42 27.84 -9.31 9.68
C ARG A 42 26.72 -9.44 10.72
N PRO A 43 26.19 -8.31 11.26
CA PRO A 43 25.07 -8.33 12.19
C PRO A 43 23.89 -9.22 11.75
N SER A 44 23.46 -9.11 10.49
CA SER A 44 22.39 -9.94 9.94
C SER A 44 22.72 -11.44 9.93
N ALA A 45 23.97 -11.80 9.62
CA ALA A 45 24.42 -13.20 9.60
C ALA A 45 24.58 -13.77 11.02
N GLN A 46 24.92 -12.91 12.00
CA GLN A 46 25.03 -13.30 13.41
C GLN A 46 23.67 -13.68 14.00
N LEU A 47 22.61 -12.94 13.66
CA LEU A 47 21.24 -13.25 14.12
C LEU A 47 20.73 -14.61 13.63
N GLY A 48 21.20 -15.07 12.45
CA GLY A 48 20.86 -16.39 11.93
C GLY A 48 21.58 -17.56 12.62
N ARG A 49 22.43 -17.30 13.62
CA ARG A 49 23.21 -18.31 14.36
C ARG A 49 22.85 -18.39 15.85
N LEU A 50 21.80 -17.69 16.28
CA LEU A 50 21.31 -17.81 17.66
C LEU A 50 20.71 -19.20 17.87
N ASP A 51 21.03 -19.83 18.99
CA ASP A 51 20.36 -21.05 19.43
C ASP A 51 19.00 -20.73 20.09
N ALA A 52 18.20 -21.76 20.38
CA ALA A 52 16.83 -21.58 20.89
C ALA A 52 16.76 -20.78 22.21
N ALA A 53 17.71 -20.96 23.13
CA ALA A 53 17.73 -20.25 24.41
C ALA A 53 18.15 -18.77 24.22
N GLU A 54 19.02 -18.53 23.26
CA GLU A 54 19.45 -17.19 22.90
C GLU A 54 18.40 -16.43 22.10
N VAL A 55 17.61 -17.10 21.26
CA VAL A 55 16.44 -16.51 20.57
C VAL A 55 15.44 -16.00 21.61
N GLU A 56 15.07 -16.81 22.60
CA GLU A 56 14.13 -16.42 23.66
C GLU A 56 14.65 -15.21 24.46
N THR A 57 15.94 -15.22 24.79
CA THR A 57 16.58 -14.08 25.49
C THR A 57 16.64 -12.84 24.61
N PHE A 58 16.94 -13.01 23.32
CA PHE A 58 17.00 -11.92 22.34
C PHE A 58 15.64 -11.25 22.16
N GLU A 59 14.58 -12.05 21.99
CA GLU A 59 13.19 -11.60 21.80
C GLU A 59 12.69 -10.83 23.01
N ARG A 60 12.99 -11.31 24.22
CA ARG A 60 12.66 -10.60 25.46
C ARG A 60 13.33 -9.24 25.60
N VAL A 61 14.54 -9.08 25.06
CA VAL A 61 15.32 -7.81 25.16
C VAL A 61 14.97 -6.84 24.04
N HIS A 62 14.73 -7.33 22.82
CA HIS A 62 14.57 -6.50 21.61
C HIS A 62 13.11 -6.38 21.14
N GLY A 63 12.19 -7.16 21.71
CA GLY A 63 10.76 -7.14 21.37
C GLY A 63 10.42 -7.67 19.97
N GLU A 64 11.40 -8.20 19.23
CA GLU A 64 11.24 -8.73 17.88
C GLU A 64 12.03 -10.03 17.70
N SER A 65 11.56 -10.92 16.82
CA SER A 65 12.29 -12.14 16.48
C SER A 65 13.61 -11.84 15.75
N PRO A 66 14.68 -12.62 15.99
CA PRO A 66 15.96 -12.48 15.30
C PRO A 66 15.81 -12.53 13.77
N LYS A 67 14.83 -13.30 13.27
CA LYS A 67 14.55 -13.45 11.84
C LYS A 67 13.92 -12.18 11.24
N ALA A 68 13.01 -11.52 11.97
CA ALA A 68 12.42 -10.25 11.55
C ALA A 68 13.50 -9.15 11.52
N LEU A 69 14.32 -9.07 12.57
CA LEU A 69 15.39 -8.08 12.64
C LEU A 69 16.50 -8.36 11.61
N GLN A 70 16.83 -9.62 11.34
CA GLN A 70 17.79 -10.00 10.29
C GLN A 70 17.44 -9.37 8.94
N HIS A 71 16.15 -9.35 8.55
CA HIS A 71 15.72 -8.73 7.30
C HIS A 71 15.93 -7.20 7.30
N LYS A 72 15.71 -6.55 8.45
CA LYS A 72 15.93 -5.10 8.65
C LYS A 72 17.43 -4.74 8.64
N LEU A 73 18.29 -5.56 9.23
CA LEU A 73 19.73 -5.33 9.29
C LEU A 73 20.43 -5.58 7.96
N THR A 74 19.90 -6.52 7.16
CA THR A 74 20.50 -6.93 5.89
C THR A 74 20.64 -5.74 4.95
N GLY A 75 21.89 -5.35 4.66
CA GLY A 75 22.19 -4.20 3.82
C GLY A 75 22.83 -3.06 4.60
N ASP A 76 22.18 -1.91 4.66
CA ASP A 76 22.84 -0.66 5.06
C ASP A 76 23.35 -0.68 6.51
N LEU A 77 22.62 -1.30 7.44
CA LEU A 77 23.08 -1.44 8.84
C LEU A 77 24.23 -2.44 8.98
N ASP A 78 24.26 -3.52 8.20
CA ASP A 78 25.47 -4.37 8.11
C ASP A 78 26.67 -3.55 7.65
N TRP A 79 26.53 -2.79 6.56
CA TRP A 79 27.62 -2.00 6.00
C TRP A 79 28.11 -0.91 6.97
N ILE A 80 27.20 -0.16 7.61
CA ILE A 80 27.55 0.88 8.59
C ILE A 80 28.33 0.26 9.76
N THR A 81 27.82 -0.85 10.30
CA THR A 81 28.43 -1.51 11.46
C THR A 81 29.80 -2.09 11.10
N MET A 82 29.92 -2.75 9.94
CA MET A 82 31.17 -3.32 9.48
C MET A 82 32.20 -2.25 9.13
N LYS A 83 31.80 -1.14 8.50
CA LYS A 83 32.70 -0.01 8.21
C LYS A 83 33.22 0.65 9.50
N ALA A 84 32.39 0.80 10.52
CA ALA A 84 32.83 1.31 11.82
C ALA A 84 33.89 0.42 12.47
N MET A 85 33.85 -0.89 12.18
CA MET A 85 34.77 -1.92 12.68
C MET A 85 35.85 -2.38 11.68
N ASP A 86 36.02 -1.71 10.52
CA ASP A 86 37.03 -2.12 9.51
C ASP A 86 38.41 -2.20 10.17
N LYS A 87 39.27 -3.18 9.86
CA LYS A 87 40.59 -3.28 10.50
C LYS A 87 41.52 -2.12 10.13
N ASP A 88 41.36 -1.58 8.93
CA ASP A 88 42.11 -0.42 8.46
C ASP A 88 41.46 0.88 8.95
N ARG A 89 42.24 1.66 9.70
CA ARG A 89 41.79 2.95 10.22
C ARG A 89 41.39 3.93 9.11
N ALA A 90 42.04 3.87 7.94
CA ALA A 90 41.73 4.76 6.82
C ALA A 90 40.38 4.47 6.17
N ARG A 91 39.82 3.27 6.34
CA ARG A 91 38.51 2.88 5.80
C ARG A 91 37.35 3.05 6.79
N ARG A 92 37.67 3.22 8.08
CA ARG A 92 36.67 3.58 9.11
C ARG A 92 36.18 5.01 8.91
N TYR A 93 35.07 5.33 9.56
CA TYR A 93 34.66 6.72 9.78
C TYR A 93 35.77 7.50 10.49
N GLY A 94 35.98 8.75 10.07
CA GLY A 94 36.98 9.65 10.64
C GLY A 94 36.58 10.19 12.02
N SER A 95 35.28 10.27 12.29
CA SER A 95 34.73 10.82 13.54
C SER A 95 33.40 10.15 13.95
N PRO A 96 32.99 10.26 15.22
CA PRO A 96 31.67 9.81 15.67
C PRO A 96 30.52 10.51 14.92
N LEU A 97 30.71 11.76 14.53
CA LEU A 97 29.73 12.54 13.78
C LEU A 97 29.47 11.95 12.39
N GLU A 98 30.50 11.45 11.71
CA GLU A 98 30.33 10.77 10.41
C GLU A 98 29.56 9.45 10.54
N LEU A 99 29.79 8.69 11.61
CA LEU A 99 29.01 7.48 11.90
C LEU A 99 27.54 7.82 12.19
N ALA A 100 27.31 8.84 13.03
CA ALA A 100 25.96 9.31 13.34
C ALA A 100 25.23 9.81 12.08
N ALA A 101 25.93 10.55 11.20
CA ALA A 101 25.38 11.01 9.93
C ALA A 101 24.98 9.85 9.01
N ASP A 102 25.74 8.76 8.98
CA ASP A 102 25.40 7.59 8.15
C ASP A 102 24.23 6.78 8.72
N ILE A 103 24.10 6.71 10.05
CA ILE A 103 22.92 6.16 10.72
C ILE A 103 21.69 7.03 10.42
N GLN A 104 21.83 8.35 10.49
CA GLN A 104 20.75 9.28 10.17
C GLN A 104 20.30 9.13 8.70
N ARG A 105 21.25 9.00 7.75
CA ARG A 105 20.97 8.67 6.34
C ARG A 105 20.18 7.38 6.19
N TYR A 106 20.51 6.36 6.97
CA TYR A 106 19.74 5.11 6.96
C TYR A 106 18.29 5.34 7.40
N LEU A 107 18.08 6.08 8.51
CA LEU A 107 16.75 6.40 9.05
C LEU A 107 15.92 7.27 8.10
N ASP A 108 16.54 8.22 7.42
CA ASP A 108 15.89 9.15 6.47
C ASP A 108 15.73 8.57 5.05
N PHE A 109 16.01 7.28 4.86
CA PHE A 109 16.01 6.59 3.57
C PHE A 109 16.95 7.20 2.51
N GLU A 110 18.04 7.81 2.95
CA GLU A 110 19.12 8.27 2.09
C GLU A 110 20.12 7.15 1.77
N PRO A 111 20.89 7.27 0.66
CA PRO A 111 22.03 6.41 0.41
C PRO A 111 23.11 6.60 1.48
N VAL A 112 23.56 5.50 2.10
CA VAL A 112 24.61 5.52 3.12
C VAL A 112 25.99 5.49 2.46
N VAL A 113 26.96 6.18 3.07
CA VAL A 113 28.38 6.24 2.66
C VAL A 113 29.08 4.91 2.95
N ALA A 114 28.55 4.10 3.86
CA ALA A 114 29.11 2.79 4.19
C ALA A 114 29.08 1.78 3.05
N ARG A 115 28.08 1.90 2.16
CA ARG A 115 27.80 0.92 1.13
C ARG A 115 28.43 1.37 -0.20
N PRO A 116 28.96 0.45 -1.02
CA PRO A 116 29.48 0.79 -2.34
C PRO A 116 28.43 1.53 -3.18
N PRO A 117 28.78 2.65 -3.82
CA PRO A 117 27.84 3.44 -4.60
C PRO A 117 27.39 2.64 -5.85
N SER A 118 26.10 2.29 -5.93
CA SER A 118 25.50 1.75 -7.16
C SER A 118 24.30 2.58 -7.59
N ALA A 119 24.13 2.73 -8.90
CA ALA A 119 23.01 3.49 -9.47
C ALA A 119 21.66 2.87 -9.08
N VAL A 120 21.56 1.54 -9.07
CA VAL A 120 20.36 0.78 -8.66
C VAL A 120 20.04 1.02 -7.18
N TYR A 121 21.04 1.02 -6.30
CA TYR A 121 20.85 1.30 -4.87
C TYR A 121 20.33 2.72 -4.63
N ARG A 122 20.94 3.73 -5.27
CA ARG A 122 20.51 5.13 -5.16
C ARG A 122 19.11 5.34 -5.72
N ALA A 123 18.78 4.72 -6.86
CA ALA A 123 17.46 4.77 -7.46
C ALA A 123 16.39 4.15 -6.54
N ARG A 124 16.67 3.00 -5.91
CA ARG A 124 15.75 2.36 -4.96
C ARG A 124 15.53 3.20 -3.71
N LYS A 125 16.57 3.85 -3.18
CA LYS A 125 16.48 4.78 -2.04
C LYS A 125 15.69 6.03 -2.41
N PHE A 126 15.98 6.62 -3.57
CA PHE A 126 15.22 7.73 -4.14
C PHE A 126 13.74 7.39 -4.31
N ALA A 127 13.42 6.20 -4.84
CA ALA A 127 12.03 5.76 -5.01
C ALA A 127 11.29 5.54 -3.69
N ARG A 128 11.96 5.02 -2.65
CA ARG A 128 11.37 4.92 -1.31
C ARG A 128 11.13 6.29 -0.68
N ARG A 129 12.10 7.21 -0.81
CA ARG A 129 12.03 8.57 -0.26
C ARG A 129 10.98 9.43 -0.98
N HIS A 130 10.85 9.25 -2.29
CA HIS A 130 9.97 10.02 -3.15
C HIS A 130 8.93 9.14 -3.82
N ARG A 131 8.26 8.29 -3.03
CA ARG A 131 7.20 7.38 -3.53
C ARG A 131 6.17 8.10 -4.41
N PHE A 132 5.87 9.36 -4.07
CA PHE A 132 4.98 10.24 -4.81
C PHE A 132 5.60 10.80 -6.10
N ALA A 133 6.86 11.23 -6.10
CA ALA A 133 7.52 11.75 -7.30
C ALA A 133 7.82 10.64 -8.32
N VAL A 134 8.05 9.40 -7.86
CA VAL A 134 8.21 8.24 -8.74
C VAL A 134 6.87 7.76 -9.30
N ALA A 135 5.78 7.84 -8.52
CA ALA A 135 4.43 7.63 -9.04
C ALA A 135 4.07 8.71 -10.09
N LEU A 136 4.40 9.97 -9.83
CA LEU A 136 4.24 11.08 -10.77
C LEU A 136 5.09 10.91 -12.05
N GLY A 137 6.37 10.56 -11.91
CA GLY A 137 7.25 10.26 -13.05
C GLY A 137 6.81 9.03 -13.84
N GLY A 138 6.22 8.04 -13.16
CA GLY A 138 5.56 6.89 -13.79
C GLY A 138 4.28 7.28 -14.52
N ALA A 139 3.45 8.16 -13.96
CA ALA A 139 2.22 8.64 -14.58
C ALA A 139 2.50 9.57 -15.78
N VAL A 140 3.49 10.47 -15.66
CA VAL A 140 4.01 11.28 -16.77
C VAL A 140 4.67 10.37 -17.80
N GLY A 141 5.44 9.36 -17.38
CA GLY A 141 6.00 8.35 -18.27
C GLY A 141 4.93 7.54 -19.00
N VAL A 142 3.82 7.20 -18.33
CA VAL A 142 2.65 6.54 -18.94
C VAL A 142 1.91 7.50 -19.85
N ALA A 143 1.77 8.79 -19.51
CA ALA A 143 1.18 9.79 -20.39
C ALA A 143 2.05 9.99 -21.65
N LEU A 144 3.36 10.02 -21.51
CA LEU A 144 4.34 10.08 -22.59
C LEU A 144 4.38 8.76 -23.40
N LEU A 145 4.18 7.60 -22.78
CA LEU A 145 4.07 6.30 -23.45
C LEU A 145 2.73 6.11 -24.15
N VAL A 146 1.63 6.64 -23.61
CA VAL A 146 0.32 6.67 -24.28
C VAL A 146 0.38 7.63 -25.46
N GLY A 147 1.06 8.79 -25.32
CA GLY A 147 1.43 9.64 -26.44
C GLY A 147 2.33 8.92 -27.45
N GLY A 148 3.30 8.14 -26.97
CA GLY A 148 4.25 7.38 -27.78
C GLY A 148 3.65 6.17 -28.51
N ILE A 149 2.71 5.44 -27.90
CA ILE A 149 1.96 4.38 -28.57
C ILE A 149 1.02 4.99 -29.62
N GLY A 150 0.51 6.20 -29.38
CA GLY A 150 -0.07 7.06 -30.40
C GLY A 150 0.90 7.29 -31.57
N THR A 151 2.16 7.66 -31.30
CA THR A 151 3.15 7.90 -32.38
C THR A 151 3.52 6.66 -33.20
N ALA A 152 3.51 5.46 -32.62
CA ALA A 152 3.81 4.22 -33.35
C ALA A 152 2.65 3.74 -34.22
N VAL A 153 1.41 3.94 -33.78
CA VAL A 153 0.20 3.62 -34.56
C VAL A 153 -0.12 4.75 -35.57
N GLY A 154 0.31 5.98 -35.28
CA GLY A 154 0.10 7.20 -36.06
C GLY A 154 1.11 7.46 -37.19
N PHE A 155 2.16 6.63 -37.37
CA PHE A 155 3.07 6.75 -38.52
C PHE A 155 2.36 6.58 -39.88
N MET A 156 1.08 6.18 -39.87
CA MET A 156 0.23 6.10 -41.06
C MET A 156 -0.73 7.30 -41.27
N ARG A 157 -0.78 8.33 -40.41
CA ARG A 157 -1.71 9.48 -40.59
C ARG A 157 -1.17 10.86 -40.18
N ALA A 158 -0.62 11.55 -41.18
CA ALA A 158 -0.66 13.00 -41.49
C ALA A 158 -0.50 14.09 -40.39
N LYS A 159 0.27 15.15 -40.75
CA LYS A 159 0.52 16.51 -40.19
C LYS A 159 -0.35 17.11 -39.07
N ASP A 160 -1.58 16.66 -38.87
CA ASP A 160 -2.51 17.16 -37.85
C ASP A 160 -2.10 16.69 -36.44
N GLU A 161 -1.55 15.47 -36.30
CA GLU A 161 -1.10 14.94 -35.01
C GLU A 161 0.14 15.67 -34.44
N THR A 162 1.02 16.18 -35.29
CA THR A 162 2.21 16.93 -34.84
C THR A 162 1.86 18.28 -34.22
N HIS A 163 0.81 18.95 -34.70
CA HIS A 163 0.33 20.20 -34.11
C HIS A 163 -0.28 19.93 -32.73
N LYS A 164 -1.19 18.95 -32.65
CA LYS A 164 -1.84 18.49 -31.42
C LYS A 164 -0.83 18.12 -30.32
N ALA A 165 0.19 17.34 -30.66
CA ALA A 165 1.23 16.95 -29.71
C ALA A 165 2.08 18.13 -29.24
N THR A 166 2.34 19.10 -30.12
CA THR A 166 3.11 20.32 -29.77
C THR A 166 2.31 21.21 -28.82
N THR A 167 1.03 21.47 -29.09
CA THR A 167 0.17 22.30 -28.24
C THR A 167 0.03 21.74 -26.82
N VAL A 168 -0.22 20.43 -26.69
CA VAL A 168 -0.31 19.76 -25.38
C VAL A 168 1.03 19.83 -24.63
N THR A 169 2.14 19.64 -25.35
CA THR A 169 3.48 19.69 -24.75
C THR A 169 3.82 21.11 -24.29
N GLU A 170 3.53 22.13 -25.10
CA GLU A 170 3.73 23.53 -24.73
C GLU A 170 2.88 23.93 -23.52
N TYR A 171 1.63 23.47 -23.46
CA TYR A 171 0.78 23.69 -22.29
C TYR A 171 1.32 23.01 -21.03
N LEU A 172 1.75 21.74 -21.12
CA LEU A 172 2.36 21.03 -20.00
C LEU A 172 3.66 21.68 -19.53
N ILE A 173 4.50 22.15 -20.46
CA ILE A 173 5.70 22.93 -20.14
C ILE A 173 5.31 24.22 -19.46
N THR A 174 4.27 24.92 -19.91
CA THR A 174 3.81 26.18 -19.33
C THR A 174 3.29 25.97 -17.91
N MET A 175 2.44 24.96 -17.69
CA MET A 175 1.97 24.52 -16.37
C MET A 175 3.14 24.18 -15.43
N LEU A 176 4.13 23.41 -15.90
CA LEU A 176 5.30 23.06 -15.09
C LEU A 176 6.26 24.25 -14.90
N SER A 177 6.25 25.23 -15.81
CA SER A 177 7.06 26.45 -15.73
C SER A 177 6.43 27.52 -14.83
N GLU A 178 5.14 27.43 -14.53
CA GLU A 178 4.54 28.20 -13.43
C GLU A 178 5.04 27.73 -12.06
N ALA A 179 5.58 26.50 -11.95
CA ALA A 179 6.32 26.03 -10.78
C ALA A 179 7.80 26.49 -10.75
N ASN A 180 8.20 27.41 -11.62
CA ASN A 180 9.58 27.94 -11.66
C ASN A 180 9.87 28.83 -10.43
N PRO A 181 10.93 28.52 -9.63
CA PRO A 181 11.30 29.26 -8.41
C PRO A 181 11.46 30.78 -8.58
N GLU A 182 11.85 31.25 -9.77
CA GLU A 182 12.04 32.68 -10.06
C GLU A 182 10.72 33.47 -10.11
N LYS A 183 9.61 32.84 -10.53
CA LYS A 183 8.26 33.43 -10.48
C LYS A 183 7.58 33.21 -9.14
N ALA A 184 7.95 32.15 -8.42
CA ALA A 184 7.40 31.76 -7.13
C ALA A 184 8.00 32.53 -5.93
N GLN A 185 8.78 33.60 -6.17
CA GLN A 185 9.43 34.42 -5.13
C GLN A 185 10.26 33.59 -4.12
N GLY A 186 10.86 32.49 -4.58
CA GLY A 186 11.65 31.59 -3.73
C GLY A 186 10.86 30.54 -2.92
N ARG A 187 9.56 30.35 -3.20
CA ARG A 187 8.75 29.28 -2.61
C ARG A 187 8.76 28.03 -3.50
N ASP A 188 8.92 26.85 -2.90
CA ASP A 188 8.70 25.57 -3.58
C ASP A 188 7.22 25.44 -3.98
N VAL A 189 6.94 25.40 -5.27
CA VAL A 189 5.59 25.16 -5.80
C VAL A 189 5.34 23.66 -5.85
N THR A 190 4.26 23.22 -5.23
CA THR A 190 3.87 21.81 -5.22
C THR A 190 3.18 21.43 -6.53
N VAL A 191 3.21 20.14 -6.88
CA VAL A 191 2.52 19.61 -8.07
C VAL A 191 1.02 19.90 -8.02
N ARG A 192 0.43 19.89 -6.83
CA ARG A 192 -0.98 20.28 -6.60
C ARG A 192 -1.23 21.72 -7.04
N GLU A 193 -0.39 22.67 -6.62
CA GLU A 193 -0.59 24.08 -6.92
C GLU A 193 -0.48 24.38 -8.43
N ALA A 194 0.44 23.69 -9.11
CA ALA A 194 0.56 23.77 -10.57
C ALA A 194 -0.69 23.20 -11.27
N LEU A 195 -1.23 22.08 -10.77
CA LEU A 195 -2.48 21.51 -11.30
C LEU A 195 -3.68 22.41 -11.03
N ASP A 196 -3.77 23.03 -9.86
CA ASP A 196 -4.83 23.97 -9.52
C ASP A 196 -4.78 25.22 -10.40
N ALA A 197 -3.57 25.68 -10.76
CA ALA A 197 -3.39 26.77 -11.70
C ALA A 197 -3.82 26.38 -13.12
N ALA A 198 -3.37 25.22 -13.61
CA ALA A 198 -3.79 24.68 -14.91
C ALA A 198 -5.30 24.47 -15.00
N ALA A 199 -5.92 23.90 -13.96
CA ALA A 199 -7.36 23.68 -13.90
C ALA A 199 -8.18 24.98 -14.08
N ARG A 200 -7.63 26.13 -13.66
CA ARG A 200 -8.27 27.45 -13.83
C ARG A 200 -8.12 28.02 -15.25
N THR A 201 -7.05 27.70 -15.96
CA THR A 201 -6.70 28.32 -17.26
C THR A 201 -6.92 27.40 -18.46
N VAL A 202 -7.16 26.10 -18.23
CA VAL A 202 -7.25 25.08 -19.30
C VAL A 202 -8.32 25.41 -20.33
N SER A 203 -9.50 25.92 -19.93
CA SER A 203 -10.57 26.27 -20.88
C SER A 203 -10.12 27.36 -21.85
N ASP A 204 -9.44 28.38 -21.34
CA ASP A 204 -9.00 29.54 -22.10
C ASP A 204 -7.83 29.20 -23.03
N SER A 205 -7.05 28.18 -22.67
CA SER A 205 -5.85 27.76 -23.40
C SER A 205 -6.16 26.88 -24.63
N PHE A 206 -7.35 26.28 -24.70
CA PHE A 206 -7.75 25.34 -25.76
C PHE A 206 -9.04 25.78 -26.48
N VAL A 207 -9.27 27.08 -26.60
CA VAL A 207 -10.41 27.63 -27.35
C VAL A 207 -10.38 27.15 -28.79
N GLY A 208 -11.45 26.46 -29.21
CA GLY A 208 -11.57 25.88 -30.56
C GLY A 208 -10.94 24.49 -30.70
N GLU A 209 -10.33 23.94 -29.65
CA GLU A 209 -9.71 22.62 -29.63
C GLU A 209 -10.31 21.71 -28.52
N PRO A 210 -11.64 21.45 -28.55
CA PRO A 210 -12.35 20.75 -27.47
C PRO A 210 -11.82 19.34 -27.17
N GLU A 211 -11.32 18.61 -28.16
CA GLU A 211 -10.73 17.29 -27.97
C GLU A 211 -9.40 17.34 -27.19
N LEU A 212 -8.60 18.40 -27.41
CA LEU A 212 -7.34 18.61 -26.70
C LEU A 212 -7.59 19.09 -25.27
N GLU A 213 -8.55 20.00 -25.08
CA GLU A 213 -9.02 20.38 -23.74
C GLU A 213 -9.46 19.13 -22.95
N ALA A 214 -10.27 18.26 -23.57
CA ALA A 214 -10.73 17.02 -22.96
C ALA A 214 -9.58 16.10 -22.55
N GLN A 215 -8.55 15.98 -23.39
CA GLN A 215 -7.37 15.15 -23.11
C GLN A 215 -6.54 15.70 -21.95
N VAL A 216 -6.33 17.01 -21.90
CA VAL A 216 -5.61 17.67 -20.80
C VAL A 216 -6.39 17.54 -19.50
N ARG A 217 -7.71 17.76 -19.53
CA ARG A 217 -8.57 17.54 -18.36
C ARG A 217 -8.58 16.11 -17.88
N ALA A 218 -8.66 15.14 -18.78
CA ALA A 218 -8.55 13.73 -18.42
C ALA A 218 -7.19 13.42 -17.76
N THR A 219 -6.12 14.08 -18.20
CA THR A 219 -4.81 13.93 -17.56
C THR A 219 -4.78 14.55 -16.16
N MET A 220 -5.34 15.76 -15.99
CA MET A 220 -5.44 16.40 -14.67
C MET A 220 -6.32 15.58 -13.71
N GLY A 221 -7.47 15.07 -14.17
CA GLY A 221 -8.33 14.17 -13.39
C GLY A 221 -7.59 12.94 -12.90
N LEU A 222 -6.70 12.36 -13.72
CA LEU A 222 -5.86 11.24 -13.30
C LEU A 222 -4.88 11.66 -12.21
N LEU A 223 -4.21 12.80 -12.39
CA LEU A 223 -3.22 13.27 -11.43
C LEU A 223 -3.85 13.62 -10.08
N TYR A 224 -5.00 14.31 -10.08
CA TYR A 224 -5.77 14.55 -8.87
C TYR A 224 -6.19 13.25 -8.17
N HIS A 225 -6.69 12.26 -8.93
CA HIS A 225 -7.07 10.96 -8.39
C HIS A 225 -5.89 10.22 -7.74
N GLU A 226 -4.73 10.14 -8.40
CA GLU A 226 -3.55 9.46 -7.88
C GLU A 226 -2.97 10.16 -6.64
N MET A 227 -3.20 11.47 -6.48
CA MET A 227 -2.87 12.22 -5.26
C MET A 227 -3.93 12.09 -4.15
N GLY A 228 -5.06 11.42 -4.41
CA GLY A 228 -6.17 11.27 -3.46
C GLY A 228 -7.09 12.49 -3.37
N TYR A 229 -6.95 13.47 -4.27
CA TYR A 229 -7.81 14.65 -4.34
C TYR A 229 -9.03 14.36 -5.22
N PHE A 230 -9.93 13.51 -4.74
CA PHE A 230 -11.06 13.03 -5.53
C PHE A 230 -12.06 14.14 -5.90
N ASP A 231 -12.28 15.09 -5.00
CA ASP A 231 -13.17 16.25 -5.23
C ASP A 231 -12.66 17.16 -6.35
N ASP A 232 -11.34 17.28 -6.50
CA ASP A 232 -10.69 18.04 -7.57
C ASP A 232 -10.63 17.24 -8.89
N ALA A 233 -10.56 15.89 -8.81
CA ALA A 233 -10.51 15.01 -9.97
C ALA A 233 -11.85 14.92 -10.73
N GLU A 234 -12.96 14.81 -10.00
CA GLU A 234 -14.30 14.65 -10.57
C GLU A 234 -14.69 15.73 -11.60
N PRO A 235 -14.56 17.05 -11.32
CA PRO A 235 -14.94 18.07 -12.30
C PRO A 235 -14.09 18.00 -13.57
N GLN A 236 -12.82 17.59 -13.47
CA GLN A 236 -11.97 17.39 -14.65
C GLN A 236 -12.47 16.22 -15.50
N TRP A 237 -12.87 15.11 -14.86
CA TRP A 237 -13.46 13.97 -15.57
C TRP A 237 -14.76 14.33 -16.25
N ARG A 238 -15.69 14.96 -15.54
CA ARG A 238 -17.01 15.31 -16.08
C ARG A 238 -16.90 16.23 -17.28
N ARG A 239 -16.06 17.27 -17.20
CA ARG A 239 -15.85 18.18 -18.33
C ARG A 239 -15.16 17.51 -19.51
N ALA A 240 -14.19 16.61 -19.27
CA ALA A 240 -13.59 15.82 -20.34
C ALA A 240 -14.61 14.89 -21.04
N ILE A 241 -15.53 14.28 -20.27
CA ILE A 241 -16.60 13.44 -20.81
C ILE A 241 -17.53 14.27 -21.68
N GLU A 242 -18.00 15.42 -21.20
CA GLU A 242 -18.86 16.35 -21.94
C GLU A 242 -18.26 16.71 -23.30
N LEU A 243 -17.00 17.17 -23.30
CA LEU A 243 -16.28 17.53 -24.52
C LEU A 243 -16.11 16.35 -25.48
N TYR A 244 -15.78 15.16 -24.98
CA TYR A 244 -15.69 13.95 -25.82
C TYR A 244 -17.05 13.49 -26.34
N GLU A 245 -18.13 13.68 -25.58
CA GLU A 245 -19.49 13.35 -26.02
C GLU A 245 -19.95 14.27 -27.14
N GLU A 246 -19.66 15.57 -27.04
CA GLU A 246 -19.98 16.56 -28.07
C GLU A 246 -19.20 16.34 -29.37
N THR A 247 -17.91 16.01 -29.26
CA THR A 247 -16.99 15.94 -30.42
C THR A 247 -16.95 14.56 -31.08
N LEU A 248 -16.88 13.50 -30.27
CA LEU A 248 -16.65 12.12 -30.72
C LEU A 248 -17.87 11.21 -30.54
N GLY A 249 -18.81 11.62 -29.69
CA GLY A 249 -19.98 10.85 -29.31
C GLY A 249 -19.79 9.97 -28.07
N PRO A 250 -20.90 9.54 -27.41
CA PRO A 250 -20.89 8.87 -26.11
C PRO A 250 -20.30 7.46 -26.12
N ARG A 251 -20.21 6.84 -27.29
CA ARG A 251 -19.69 5.47 -27.45
C ARG A 251 -18.26 5.43 -27.97
N LYS A 252 -17.56 6.57 -28.09
CA LYS A 252 -16.16 6.56 -28.48
C LYS A 252 -15.29 6.04 -27.33
N GLU A 253 -14.18 5.39 -27.71
CA GLU A 253 -13.23 4.77 -26.78
C GLU A 253 -12.70 5.75 -25.73
N ALA A 254 -12.37 6.98 -26.13
CA ALA A 254 -11.92 8.03 -25.23
C ALA A 254 -13.00 8.32 -24.16
N THR A 255 -14.23 8.60 -24.58
CA THR A 255 -15.38 8.86 -23.70
C THR A 255 -15.61 7.73 -22.69
N LEU A 256 -15.62 6.48 -23.18
CA LEU A 256 -15.86 5.30 -22.36
C LEU A 256 -14.76 5.08 -21.32
N ASN A 257 -13.49 5.27 -21.70
CA ASN A 257 -12.37 5.16 -20.76
C ASN A 257 -12.39 6.28 -19.71
N THR A 258 -12.76 7.50 -20.08
CA THR A 258 -12.89 8.63 -19.15
C THR A 258 -14.03 8.40 -18.16
N ARG A 259 -15.19 7.89 -18.62
CA ARG A 259 -16.29 7.46 -17.74
C ARG A 259 -15.89 6.34 -16.79
N ALA A 260 -15.13 5.34 -17.25
CA ALA A 260 -14.63 4.28 -16.37
C ALA A 260 -13.72 4.82 -15.26
N ARG A 261 -12.89 5.83 -15.57
CA ARG A 261 -12.05 6.52 -14.59
C ARG A 261 -12.86 7.36 -13.61
N LEU A 262 -13.88 8.07 -14.08
CA LEU A 262 -14.83 8.77 -13.21
C LEU A 262 -15.50 7.80 -12.23
N GLY A 263 -16.05 6.67 -12.71
CA GLY A 263 -16.65 5.66 -11.85
C GLY A 263 -15.69 5.13 -10.77
N ARG A 264 -14.40 4.96 -11.11
CA ARG A 264 -13.37 4.60 -10.12
C ARG A 264 -13.10 5.72 -9.11
N THR A 265 -12.98 6.98 -9.55
CA THR A 265 -12.84 8.13 -8.64
C THR A 265 -14.02 8.22 -7.67
N LEU A 266 -15.25 8.02 -8.16
CA LEU A 266 -16.46 8.03 -7.33
C LEU A 266 -16.48 6.86 -6.33
N MET A 267 -16.00 5.68 -6.73
CA MET A 267 -15.84 4.55 -5.81
C MET A 267 -14.85 4.87 -4.69
N ASP A 268 -13.68 5.39 -5.05
CA ASP A 268 -12.58 5.65 -4.10
C ASP A 268 -12.91 6.84 -3.16
N SER A 269 -13.81 7.76 -3.57
CA SER A 269 -14.37 8.81 -2.72
C SER A 269 -15.56 8.37 -1.85
N GLY A 270 -16.00 7.12 -1.95
CA GLY A 270 -17.14 6.59 -1.19
C GLY A 270 -18.52 6.88 -1.80
N ARG A 271 -18.58 7.51 -2.96
CA ARG A 271 -19.82 7.81 -3.70
C ARG A 271 -20.28 6.59 -4.53
N HIS A 272 -20.56 5.50 -3.84
CA HIS A 272 -20.82 4.19 -4.46
C HIS A 272 -22.06 4.13 -5.36
N ALA A 273 -23.08 4.94 -5.07
CA ALA A 273 -24.30 5.04 -5.88
C ALA A 273 -24.04 5.71 -7.24
N ASP A 274 -23.25 6.80 -7.24
CA ASP A 274 -22.88 7.48 -8.49
C ASP A 274 -21.90 6.63 -9.31
N ALA A 275 -20.99 5.91 -8.63
CA ALA A 275 -20.11 4.94 -9.29
C ALA A 275 -20.90 3.79 -9.94
N GLU A 276 -21.96 3.30 -9.28
CA GLU A 276 -22.86 2.28 -9.83
C GLU A 276 -23.48 2.75 -11.16
N GLU A 277 -23.95 4.00 -11.24
CA GLU A 277 -24.54 4.56 -12.45
C GLU A 277 -23.58 4.48 -13.64
N GLU A 278 -22.33 4.94 -13.46
CA GLU A 278 -21.30 4.87 -14.50
C GLU A 278 -20.98 3.42 -14.91
N PHE A 279 -20.82 2.50 -13.96
CA PHE A 279 -20.50 1.11 -14.29
C PHE A 279 -21.66 0.38 -14.97
N ARG A 280 -22.92 0.66 -14.58
CA ARG A 280 -24.12 0.13 -15.24
C ARG A 280 -24.26 0.64 -16.66
N PHE A 281 -23.90 1.90 -16.92
CA PHE A 281 -23.86 2.45 -18.27
C PHE A 281 -22.80 1.76 -19.14
N LEU A 282 -21.59 1.57 -18.61
CA LEU A 282 -20.45 1.06 -19.36
C LEU A 282 -20.51 -0.45 -19.62
N PHE A 283 -20.98 -1.24 -18.66
CA PHE A 283 -20.94 -2.70 -18.72
C PHE A 283 -21.55 -3.30 -20.00
N PRO A 284 -22.80 -3.01 -20.41
CA PRO A 284 -23.37 -3.57 -21.63
C PRO A 284 -22.64 -3.12 -22.90
N ILE A 285 -22.08 -1.90 -22.91
CA ILE A 285 -21.30 -1.38 -24.05
C ILE A 285 -19.99 -2.16 -24.20
N PHE A 286 -19.31 -2.47 -23.11
CA PHE A 286 -18.06 -3.23 -23.12
C PHE A 286 -18.30 -4.70 -23.50
N VAL A 287 -19.37 -5.32 -23.00
CA VAL A 287 -19.78 -6.66 -23.42
C VAL A 287 -19.99 -6.71 -24.93
N ALA A 288 -20.72 -5.74 -25.50
CA ALA A 288 -21.00 -5.71 -26.94
C ALA A 288 -19.75 -5.45 -27.80
N LYS A 289 -18.83 -4.58 -27.34
CA LYS A 289 -17.65 -4.20 -28.10
C LYS A 289 -16.49 -5.19 -28.01
N ARG A 290 -16.28 -5.79 -26.83
CA ARG A 290 -15.07 -6.53 -26.49
C ARG A 290 -15.34 -7.99 -26.12
N GLY A 291 -16.61 -8.34 -25.94
CA GLY A 291 -17.01 -9.62 -25.38
C GLY A 291 -17.07 -9.60 -23.87
N GLY A 292 -17.81 -10.54 -23.31
CA GLY A 292 -17.97 -10.65 -21.87
C GLY A 292 -16.65 -10.97 -21.17
N ASP A 293 -15.85 -11.86 -21.74
CA ASP A 293 -14.64 -12.40 -21.09
C ASP A 293 -13.42 -11.45 -21.21
N ASP A 294 -13.59 -10.29 -21.85
CA ASP A 294 -12.55 -9.26 -21.93
C ASP A 294 -12.15 -8.77 -20.53
N PHE A 295 -10.85 -8.50 -20.39
CA PHE A 295 -10.27 -8.03 -19.14
C PHE A 295 -10.96 -6.78 -18.59
N HIS A 296 -11.31 -5.82 -19.45
CA HIS A 296 -11.93 -4.58 -19.00
C HIS A 296 -13.40 -4.78 -18.64
N THR A 297 -14.11 -5.64 -19.38
CA THR A 297 -15.49 -6.03 -19.05
C THR A 297 -15.56 -6.67 -17.66
N LEU A 298 -14.67 -7.63 -17.36
CA LEU A 298 -14.61 -8.28 -16.05
C LEU A 298 -14.14 -7.32 -14.93
N SER A 299 -13.41 -6.26 -15.26
CA SER A 299 -13.01 -5.23 -14.30
C SER A 299 -14.16 -4.30 -13.95
N LEU A 300 -14.98 -3.90 -14.94
CA LEU A 300 -16.22 -3.17 -14.70
C LEU A 300 -17.20 -3.97 -13.84
N GLN A 301 -17.32 -5.28 -14.11
CA GLN A 301 -18.17 -6.17 -13.31
C GLN A 301 -17.73 -6.27 -11.85
N GLN A 302 -16.42 -6.34 -11.59
CA GLN A 302 -15.85 -6.30 -10.23
C GLN A 302 -16.23 -5.01 -9.51
N ASN A 303 -16.08 -3.87 -10.19
CA ASN A 303 -16.36 -2.58 -9.59
C ASN A 303 -17.86 -2.39 -9.34
N LEU A 304 -18.71 -2.86 -10.26
CA LEU A 304 -20.16 -2.86 -10.07
C LEU A 304 -20.58 -3.71 -8.86
N ALA A 305 -20.01 -4.92 -8.73
CA ALA A 305 -20.24 -5.75 -7.55
C ALA A 305 -19.78 -5.08 -6.25
N ALA A 306 -18.61 -4.42 -6.27
CA ALA A 306 -18.14 -3.66 -5.11
C ALA A 306 -19.09 -2.51 -4.75
N SER A 307 -19.63 -1.78 -5.73
CA SER A 307 -20.65 -0.73 -5.50
C SER A 307 -21.88 -1.30 -4.80
N TYR A 308 -22.34 -2.49 -5.21
CA TYR A 308 -23.48 -3.14 -4.57
C TYR A 308 -23.17 -3.55 -3.12
N LEU A 309 -22.00 -4.13 -2.85
CA LEU A 309 -21.59 -4.51 -1.50
C LEU A 309 -21.52 -3.32 -0.56
N HIS A 310 -20.90 -2.20 -0.99
CA HIS A 310 -20.82 -1.00 -0.16
C HIS A 310 -22.19 -0.37 0.14
N GLN A 311 -23.16 -0.55 -0.77
CA GLN A 311 -24.55 -0.10 -0.58
C GLN A 311 -25.43 -1.12 0.14
N LYS A 312 -24.87 -2.27 0.59
CA LYS A 312 -25.62 -3.40 1.18
C LYS A 312 -26.71 -3.97 0.25
N LYS A 313 -26.56 -3.81 -1.06
CA LYS A 313 -27.42 -4.38 -2.12
C LYS A 313 -27.01 -5.83 -2.41
N HIS A 314 -27.18 -6.71 -1.43
CA HIS A 314 -26.64 -8.08 -1.49
C HIS A 314 -27.29 -8.92 -2.60
N ALA A 315 -28.59 -8.74 -2.85
CA ALA A 315 -29.33 -9.48 -3.87
C ALA A 315 -28.83 -9.16 -5.30
N GLU A 316 -28.39 -7.93 -5.55
CA GLU A 316 -27.80 -7.50 -6.81
C GLU A 316 -26.33 -7.90 -6.92
N ALA A 317 -25.59 -7.88 -5.81
CA ALA A 317 -24.17 -8.25 -5.77
C ALA A 317 -23.91 -9.73 -6.06
N GLU A 318 -24.73 -10.63 -5.47
CA GLU A 318 -24.49 -12.07 -5.53
C GLU A 318 -24.41 -12.66 -6.95
N PRO A 319 -25.40 -12.47 -7.84
CA PRO A 319 -25.33 -13.04 -9.19
C PRO A 319 -24.14 -12.48 -9.99
N VAL A 320 -23.80 -11.21 -9.77
CA VAL A 320 -22.66 -10.56 -10.45
C VAL A 320 -21.33 -11.15 -9.98
N LEU A 321 -21.19 -11.43 -8.68
CA LEU A 321 -19.98 -12.03 -8.11
C LEU A 321 -19.85 -13.51 -8.48
N LEU A 322 -20.95 -14.28 -8.48
CA LEU A 322 -20.94 -15.68 -8.89
C LEU A 322 -20.45 -15.85 -10.33
N ASP A 323 -21.05 -15.11 -11.27
CA ASP A 323 -20.61 -15.10 -12.68
C ASP A 323 -19.12 -14.72 -12.80
N LEU A 324 -18.71 -13.66 -12.09
CA LEU A 324 -17.34 -13.17 -12.15
C LEU A 324 -16.32 -14.17 -11.59
N VAL A 325 -16.62 -14.81 -10.47
CA VAL A 325 -15.77 -15.84 -9.84
C VAL A 325 -15.63 -17.04 -10.77
N GLU A 326 -16.72 -17.54 -11.33
CA GLU A 326 -16.70 -18.69 -12.25
C GLU A 326 -15.84 -18.40 -13.48
N ARG A 327 -16.03 -17.23 -14.10
CA ARG A 327 -15.31 -16.87 -15.33
C ARG A 327 -13.84 -16.63 -15.06
N ARG A 328 -13.49 -15.93 -13.97
CA ARG A 328 -12.08 -15.72 -13.61
C ARG A 328 -11.38 -17.01 -13.21
N LEU A 329 -12.09 -17.94 -12.56
CA LEU A 329 -11.55 -19.27 -12.30
C LEU A 329 -11.22 -19.98 -13.61
N ARG A 330 -12.16 -20.01 -14.56
CA ARG A 330 -12.00 -20.65 -15.87
C ARG A 330 -10.87 -20.05 -16.70
N LEU A 331 -10.73 -18.72 -16.69
CA LEU A 331 -9.80 -17.98 -17.55
C LEU A 331 -8.39 -17.84 -16.96
N LEU A 332 -8.27 -17.74 -15.63
CA LEU A 332 -7.03 -17.33 -14.96
C LEU A 332 -6.47 -18.40 -14.01
N GLY A 333 -7.30 -19.35 -13.56
CA GLY A 333 -6.95 -20.31 -12.53
C GLY A 333 -7.11 -19.79 -11.10
N GLU A 334 -7.06 -20.71 -10.14
CA GLU A 334 -7.37 -20.47 -8.72
C GLU A 334 -6.33 -19.67 -7.95
N ASP A 335 -5.09 -19.60 -8.43
CA ASP A 335 -4.01 -18.84 -7.80
C ASP A 335 -3.91 -17.39 -8.32
N HIS A 336 -4.67 -17.02 -9.34
CA HIS A 336 -4.52 -15.71 -9.96
C HIS A 336 -5.14 -14.59 -9.10
N ALA A 337 -4.40 -13.51 -8.90
CA ALA A 337 -4.77 -12.39 -8.01
C ALA A 337 -6.18 -11.81 -8.26
N ARG A 338 -6.64 -11.77 -9.53
CA ARG A 338 -8.00 -11.31 -9.87
C ARG A 338 -9.11 -12.30 -9.50
N TYR A 339 -8.86 -13.60 -9.62
CA TYR A 339 -9.80 -14.62 -9.13
C TYR A 339 -9.89 -14.53 -7.60
N LEU A 340 -8.74 -14.47 -6.92
CA LEU A 340 -8.66 -14.32 -5.47
C LEU A 340 -9.35 -13.05 -4.96
N ALA A 341 -9.33 -11.96 -5.73
CA ALA A 341 -10.06 -10.74 -5.39
C ALA A 341 -11.58 -10.92 -5.48
N SER A 342 -12.09 -11.54 -6.55
CA SER A 342 -13.52 -11.81 -6.69
C SER A 342 -14.02 -12.86 -5.68
N ALA A 343 -13.25 -13.91 -5.41
CA ALA A 343 -13.60 -14.95 -4.44
C ALA A 343 -13.69 -14.38 -3.02
N ASN A 344 -12.76 -13.48 -2.64
CA ASN A 344 -12.82 -12.78 -1.35
C ASN A 344 -14.07 -11.88 -1.24
N ASN A 345 -14.47 -11.19 -2.31
CA ASN A 345 -15.66 -10.35 -2.30
C ASN A 345 -16.95 -11.18 -2.21
N LEU A 346 -17.00 -12.35 -2.87
CA LEU A 346 -18.10 -13.29 -2.72
C LEU A 346 -18.16 -13.86 -1.29
N ALA A 347 -17.02 -14.23 -0.71
CA ALA A 347 -16.96 -14.67 0.68
C ALA A 347 -17.42 -13.57 1.66
N HIS A 348 -17.03 -12.32 1.41
CA HIS A 348 -17.49 -11.18 2.21
C HIS A 348 -19.00 -10.97 2.10
N LEU A 349 -19.60 -11.15 0.91
CA LEU A 349 -21.06 -11.16 0.75
C LEU A 349 -21.72 -12.24 1.63
N TYR A 350 -21.15 -13.44 1.63
CA TYR A 350 -21.66 -14.54 2.44
C TYR A 350 -21.51 -14.27 3.94
N LEU A 351 -20.41 -13.64 4.38
CA LEU A 351 -20.31 -13.13 5.74
C LEU A 351 -21.46 -12.14 6.01
N GLU A 352 -21.61 -11.07 5.24
CA GLU A 352 -22.65 -10.05 5.45
C GLU A 352 -24.09 -10.59 5.44
N THR A 353 -24.31 -11.77 4.87
CA THR A 353 -25.61 -12.46 4.81
C THR A 353 -25.73 -13.67 5.76
N ASP A 354 -24.75 -13.86 6.65
CA ASP A 354 -24.68 -14.95 7.64
C ASP A 354 -24.67 -16.37 7.04
N ARG A 355 -24.16 -16.49 5.82
CA ARG A 355 -23.97 -17.74 5.09
C ARG A 355 -22.56 -18.26 5.29
N LEU A 356 -22.26 -18.62 6.54
CA LEU A 356 -20.90 -18.91 6.99
C LEU A 356 -20.33 -20.19 6.34
N GLU A 357 -21.20 -21.15 6.02
CA GLU A 357 -20.86 -22.42 5.35
C GLU A 357 -20.32 -22.20 3.94
N GLU A 358 -20.91 -21.27 3.19
CA GLU A 358 -20.44 -20.91 1.86
C GLU A 358 -19.21 -20.01 1.88
N ALA A 359 -19.06 -19.17 2.90
CA ALA A 359 -17.91 -18.26 3.05
C ALA A 359 -16.60 -19.01 3.37
N GLU A 360 -16.64 -20.00 4.26
CA GLU A 360 -15.45 -20.67 4.79
C GLU A 360 -14.52 -21.27 3.73
N PRO A 361 -14.98 -22.10 2.77
CA PRO A 361 -14.09 -22.69 1.78
C PRO A 361 -13.46 -21.64 0.85
N LEU A 362 -14.17 -20.55 0.56
CA LEU A 362 -13.64 -19.44 -0.24
C LEU A 362 -12.54 -18.70 0.51
N LEU A 363 -12.74 -18.42 1.81
CA LEU A 363 -11.76 -17.71 2.63
C LEU A 363 -10.49 -18.54 2.86
N VAL A 364 -10.63 -19.82 3.19
CA VAL A 364 -9.48 -20.73 3.41
C VAL A 364 -8.62 -20.80 2.15
N LYS A 365 -9.21 -21.15 1.00
CA LYS A 365 -8.48 -21.24 -0.28
C LYS A 365 -7.85 -19.91 -0.67
N THR A 366 -8.58 -18.81 -0.49
CA THR A 366 -8.07 -17.47 -0.83
C THR A 366 -6.90 -17.08 0.04
N LEU A 367 -6.96 -17.35 1.34
CA LEU A 367 -5.88 -17.06 2.28
C LEU A 367 -4.64 -17.88 1.96
N GLU A 368 -4.77 -19.20 1.76
CA GLU A 368 -3.65 -20.08 1.41
C GLU A 368 -2.94 -19.64 0.12
N ALA A 369 -3.71 -19.30 -0.92
CA ALA A 369 -3.15 -18.81 -2.17
C ALA A 369 -2.46 -17.45 -2.00
N ARG A 370 -3.04 -16.52 -1.23
CA ARG A 370 -2.43 -15.21 -0.96
C ARG A 370 -1.16 -15.31 -0.12
N ARG A 371 -1.12 -16.19 0.89
CA ARG A 371 0.09 -16.48 1.66
C ARG A 371 1.22 -16.97 0.77
N ARG A 372 0.95 -17.95 -0.12
CA ARG A 372 1.94 -18.45 -1.09
C ARG A 372 2.42 -17.38 -2.08
N THR A 373 1.51 -16.56 -2.60
CA THR A 373 1.81 -15.70 -3.76
C THR A 373 2.24 -14.27 -3.39
N LEU A 374 1.72 -13.72 -2.29
CA LEU A 374 1.95 -12.34 -1.86
C LEU A 374 2.75 -12.26 -0.55
N GLY A 375 2.78 -13.33 0.24
CA GLY A 375 3.37 -13.36 1.57
C GLY A 375 2.39 -12.93 2.66
N GLU A 376 2.79 -13.16 3.92
CA GLU A 376 1.95 -12.98 5.12
C GLU A 376 1.56 -11.52 5.36
N LEU A 377 2.52 -10.60 5.30
CA LEU A 377 2.31 -9.17 5.61
C LEU A 377 1.71 -8.36 4.46
N HIS A 378 1.38 -8.99 3.33
CA HIS A 378 0.75 -8.24 2.24
C HIS A 378 -0.66 -7.80 2.66
N PRO A 379 -1.09 -6.53 2.44
CA PRO A 379 -2.38 -6.03 2.91
C PRO A 379 -3.58 -6.89 2.51
N ARG A 380 -3.57 -7.46 1.31
CA ARG A 380 -4.61 -8.40 0.85
C ARG A 380 -4.59 -9.75 1.58
N THR A 381 -3.42 -10.24 1.99
CA THR A 381 -3.33 -11.47 2.80
C THR A 381 -3.95 -11.20 4.17
N LEU A 382 -3.57 -10.10 4.81
CA LEU A 382 -4.11 -9.67 6.11
C LEU A 382 -5.63 -9.48 6.10
N VAL A 383 -6.20 -8.89 5.04
CA VAL A 383 -7.67 -8.81 4.87
C VAL A 383 -8.31 -10.20 4.82
N SER A 384 -7.70 -11.17 4.12
CA SER A 384 -8.21 -12.54 4.10
C SER A 384 -8.02 -13.26 5.44
N THR A 385 -6.91 -13.01 6.14
CA THR A 385 -6.67 -13.52 7.50
C THR A 385 -7.76 -13.00 8.44
N TYR A 386 -8.03 -11.70 8.43
CA TYR A 386 -9.08 -11.09 9.24
C TYR A 386 -10.46 -11.64 8.90
N ASN A 387 -10.82 -11.73 7.61
CA ASN A 387 -12.13 -12.26 7.20
C ASN A 387 -12.33 -13.70 7.68
N LEU A 388 -11.29 -14.54 7.62
CA LEU A 388 -11.36 -15.89 8.17
C LEU A 388 -11.50 -15.87 9.69
N GLY A 389 -10.76 -15.00 10.40
CA GLY A 389 -10.91 -14.78 11.83
C GLY A 389 -12.33 -14.35 12.22
N SER A 390 -12.88 -13.35 11.54
CA SER A 390 -14.27 -12.88 11.70
C SER A 390 -15.30 -14.00 11.49
N LEU A 391 -15.08 -14.88 10.50
CA LEU A 391 -15.90 -16.08 10.33
C LEU A 391 -15.86 -16.99 11.56
N ARG A 392 -14.67 -17.20 12.14
CA ARG A 392 -14.51 -18.02 13.35
C ARG A 392 -15.21 -17.39 14.55
N ILE A 393 -15.09 -16.07 14.75
CA ILE A 393 -15.81 -15.31 15.79
C ILE A 393 -17.31 -15.56 15.68
N ARG A 394 -17.88 -15.40 14.47
CA ARG A 394 -19.33 -15.55 14.24
C ARG A 394 -19.85 -16.96 14.43
N ARG A 395 -18.99 -17.96 14.30
CA ARG A 395 -19.30 -19.35 14.67
C ARG A 395 -19.06 -19.67 16.15
N GLY A 396 -18.67 -18.70 16.97
CA GLY A 396 -18.32 -18.90 18.38
C GLY A 396 -17.03 -19.70 18.58
N ARG A 397 -16.19 -19.83 17.55
CA ARG A 397 -14.91 -20.57 17.60
C ARG A 397 -13.79 -19.61 17.97
N PHE A 398 -13.84 -19.06 19.18
CA PHE A 398 -12.97 -17.96 19.59
C PHE A 398 -11.51 -18.38 19.70
N GLU A 399 -11.22 -19.60 20.12
CA GLU A 399 -9.85 -20.15 20.18
C GLU A 399 -9.21 -20.26 18.78
N GLU A 400 -10.02 -20.52 17.75
CA GLU A 400 -9.56 -20.55 16.35
C GLU A 400 -9.47 -19.15 15.74
N ALA A 401 -10.32 -18.21 16.19
CA ALA A 401 -10.33 -16.83 15.72
C ALA A 401 -9.11 -16.05 16.20
N GLU A 402 -8.75 -16.24 17.46
CA GLU A 402 -7.74 -15.48 18.21
C GLU A 402 -6.43 -15.31 17.41
N PRO A 403 -5.72 -16.38 17.00
CA PRO A 403 -4.44 -16.23 16.30
C PRO A 403 -4.59 -15.51 14.96
N LEU A 404 -5.71 -15.71 14.24
CA LEU A 404 -5.96 -15.08 12.94
C LEU A 404 -6.22 -13.58 13.09
N VAL A 405 -7.05 -13.20 14.04
CA VAL A 405 -7.42 -11.81 14.27
C VAL A 405 -6.24 -11.02 14.82
N ARG A 406 -5.46 -11.62 15.73
CA ARG A 406 -4.21 -11.03 16.24
C ARG A 406 -3.19 -10.82 15.12
N GLU A 407 -2.95 -11.86 14.31
CA GLU A 407 -2.05 -11.78 13.14
C GLU A 407 -2.47 -10.65 12.20
N ALA A 408 -3.77 -10.53 11.89
CA ALA A 408 -4.26 -9.48 11.03
C ALA A 408 -4.09 -8.08 11.66
N LEU A 409 -4.44 -7.91 12.94
CA LEU A 409 -4.30 -6.65 13.67
C LEU A 409 -2.85 -6.16 13.69
N ASP A 410 -1.92 -7.02 14.09
CA ASP A 410 -0.51 -6.68 14.18
C ASP A 410 0.08 -6.39 12.80
N GLY A 411 -0.27 -7.21 11.79
CA GLY A 411 0.14 -6.97 10.42
C GLY A 411 -0.40 -5.64 9.86
N PHE A 412 -1.65 -5.29 10.14
CA PHE A 412 -2.21 -4.01 9.70
C PHE A 412 -1.53 -2.82 10.37
N ARG A 413 -1.23 -2.90 11.67
CA ARG A 413 -0.45 -1.87 12.38
C ARG A 413 0.93 -1.69 11.77
N GLU A 414 1.59 -2.77 11.39
CA GLU A 414 2.92 -2.73 10.76
C GLU A 414 2.88 -2.06 9.38
N VAL A 415 1.89 -2.39 8.54
CA VAL A 415 1.93 -2.01 7.11
C VAL A 415 1.05 -0.82 6.73
N LEU A 416 0.01 -0.51 7.52
CA LEU A 416 -1.00 0.51 7.20
C LEU A 416 -1.19 1.56 8.28
N ASP A 417 -0.52 1.48 9.43
CA ASP A 417 -0.74 2.27 10.65
C ASP A 417 -1.95 1.85 11.52
N GLU A 418 -1.88 2.18 12.81
CA GLU A 418 -2.87 1.78 13.82
C GLU A 418 -4.25 2.43 13.67
N THR A 419 -4.32 3.55 12.94
CA THR A 419 -5.57 4.25 12.69
C THR A 419 -6.23 3.79 11.39
N HIS A 420 -5.57 2.95 10.59
CA HIS A 420 -6.15 2.48 9.35
C HIS A 420 -7.49 1.78 9.59
N PRO A 421 -8.53 1.99 8.76
CA PRO A 421 -9.83 1.36 8.93
C PRO A 421 -9.79 -0.15 9.15
N TYR A 422 -8.90 -0.86 8.44
CA TYR A 422 -8.68 -2.30 8.63
C TYR A 422 -8.03 -2.66 9.97
N ALA A 423 -7.10 -1.85 10.49
CA ALA A 423 -6.51 -2.08 11.81
C ALA A 423 -7.57 -1.88 12.92
N LEU A 424 -8.40 -0.85 12.79
CA LEU A 424 -9.50 -0.58 13.73
C LEU A 424 -10.56 -1.70 13.71
N GLU A 425 -10.87 -2.22 12.54
CA GLU A 425 -11.81 -3.34 12.37
C GLU A 425 -11.25 -4.65 12.95
N ALA A 426 -9.96 -4.92 12.71
CA ALA A 426 -9.25 -6.02 13.35
C ALA A 426 -9.19 -5.88 14.87
N LEU A 427 -9.01 -4.67 15.40
CA LEU A 427 -9.00 -4.40 16.84
C LEU A 427 -10.36 -4.65 17.47
N ASN A 428 -11.46 -4.21 16.85
CA ASN A 428 -12.80 -4.55 17.31
C ASN A 428 -13.05 -6.07 17.28
N GLY A 429 -12.62 -6.76 16.23
CA GLY A 429 -12.70 -8.22 16.16
C GLY A 429 -11.86 -8.90 17.24
N TYR A 430 -10.71 -8.33 17.60
CA TYR A 430 -9.86 -8.87 18.67
C TYR A 430 -10.55 -8.72 20.03
N VAL A 431 -11.18 -7.56 20.30
CA VAL A 431 -12.02 -7.35 21.49
C VAL A 431 -13.14 -8.39 21.56
N GLU A 432 -13.89 -8.60 20.48
CA GLU A 432 -14.95 -9.62 20.41
C GLU A 432 -14.41 -11.03 20.69
N THR A 433 -13.23 -11.34 20.19
CA THR A 433 -12.56 -12.63 20.42
C THR A 433 -12.19 -12.80 21.90
N LEU A 434 -11.57 -11.79 22.52
CA LEU A 434 -11.22 -11.81 23.94
C LEU A 434 -12.46 -11.93 24.84
N MET A 435 -13.55 -11.25 24.50
CA MET A 435 -14.83 -11.41 25.20
C MET A 435 -15.38 -12.83 25.11
N GLY A 436 -15.27 -13.47 23.95
CA GLY A 436 -15.67 -14.86 23.74
C GLY A 436 -14.79 -15.86 24.49
N LEU A 437 -13.52 -15.53 24.71
CA LEU A 437 -12.57 -16.28 25.54
C LEU A 437 -12.67 -15.94 27.05
N GLU A 438 -13.61 -15.09 27.45
CA GLU A 438 -13.78 -14.61 28.83
C GLU A 438 -12.56 -13.86 29.41
N GLN A 439 -11.71 -13.29 28.54
CA GLN A 439 -10.53 -12.50 28.92
C GLN A 439 -10.89 -11.02 29.06
N PHE A 440 -11.79 -10.71 30.01
CA PHE A 440 -12.44 -9.39 30.09
C PHE A 440 -11.49 -8.23 30.43
N ASP A 441 -10.44 -8.46 31.22
CA ASP A 441 -9.47 -7.41 31.57
C ASP A 441 -8.73 -6.89 30.34
N GLU A 442 -8.20 -7.80 29.51
CA GLU A 442 -7.55 -7.44 28.25
C GLU A 442 -8.57 -6.88 27.24
N ALA A 443 -9.78 -7.47 27.19
CA ALA A 443 -10.84 -6.97 26.31
C ALA A 443 -11.20 -5.51 26.61
N GLU A 444 -11.31 -5.13 27.89
CA GLU A 444 -11.59 -3.75 28.29
C GLU A 444 -10.47 -2.80 27.84
N GLU A 445 -9.19 -3.17 28.06
CA GLU A 445 -8.05 -2.37 27.62
C GLU A 445 -8.09 -2.12 26.11
N ARG A 446 -8.30 -3.19 25.32
CA ARG A 446 -8.37 -3.13 23.86
C ARG A 446 -9.61 -2.38 23.36
N ALA A 447 -10.74 -2.46 24.05
CA ALA A 447 -11.94 -1.71 23.71
C ALA A 447 -11.75 -0.20 23.96
N VAL A 448 -11.09 0.18 25.06
CA VAL A 448 -10.72 1.57 25.34
C VAL A 448 -9.75 2.10 24.26
N GLU A 449 -8.75 1.30 23.90
CA GLU A 449 -7.83 1.60 22.81
C GLU A 449 -8.58 1.84 21.49
N SER A 450 -9.45 0.90 21.11
CA SER A 450 -10.23 0.97 19.88
C SER A 450 -11.08 2.22 19.80
N ARG A 451 -11.82 2.52 20.88
CA ARG A 451 -12.66 3.71 20.96
C ARG A 451 -11.85 4.98 20.78
N ARG A 452 -10.71 5.10 21.48
CA ARG A 452 -9.81 6.27 21.39
C ARG A 452 -9.31 6.48 19.96
N LEU A 453 -8.84 5.41 19.30
CA LEU A 453 -8.31 5.48 17.94
C LEU A 453 -9.43 5.79 16.91
N CYS A 454 -10.59 5.17 17.06
CA CYS A 454 -11.74 5.41 16.19
C CYS A 454 -12.25 6.85 16.32
N GLU A 455 -12.36 7.36 17.53
CA GLU A 455 -12.80 8.74 17.80
C GLU A 455 -11.81 9.77 17.25
N ALA A 456 -10.51 9.56 17.47
CA ALA A 456 -9.47 10.45 16.95
C ALA A 456 -9.47 10.53 15.41
N ARG A 457 -9.80 9.44 14.72
CA ARG A 457 -9.80 9.39 13.26
C ARG A 457 -11.12 9.83 12.64
N HIS A 458 -12.24 9.37 13.19
CA HIS A 458 -13.55 9.44 12.54
C HIS A 458 -14.57 10.29 13.30
N GLY A 459 -14.24 10.74 14.52
CA GLY A 459 -15.18 11.39 15.43
C GLY A 459 -16.05 10.38 16.19
N SER A 460 -16.86 10.92 17.12
CA SER A 460 -17.71 10.15 18.04
C SER A 460 -18.83 9.38 17.33
N ASP A 461 -19.40 9.96 16.28
CA ASP A 461 -20.67 9.48 15.69
C ASP A 461 -20.48 8.38 14.64
N HIS A 462 -19.24 8.14 14.23
CA HIS A 462 -18.90 7.15 13.22
C HIS A 462 -19.22 5.72 13.70
N ALA A 463 -19.68 4.87 12.78
CA ALA A 463 -20.14 3.51 13.09
C ALA A 463 -19.09 2.66 13.84
N ARG A 464 -17.80 2.78 13.49
CA ARG A 464 -16.71 2.09 14.20
C ARG A 464 -16.52 2.56 15.64
N THR A 465 -16.65 3.87 15.89
CA THR A 465 -16.55 4.45 17.24
C THR A 465 -17.72 4.00 18.10
N ARG A 466 -18.93 3.95 17.53
CA ARG A 466 -20.12 3.40 18.19
C ARG A 466 -19.93 1.93 18.54
N ARG A 467 -19.46 1.10 17.60
CA ARG A 467 -19.20 -0.32 17.87
C ARG A 467 -18.18 -0.53 18.99
N ALA A 468 -17.07 0.20 18.98
CA ALA A 468 -16.07 0.13 20.06
C ALA A 468 -16.66 0.54 21.43
N THR A 469 -17.55 1.52 21.44
CA THR A 469 -18.25 1.97 22.65
C THR A 469 -19.25 0.94 23.16
N GLU A 470 -19.99 0.29 22.26
CA GLU A 470 -20.90 -0.82 22.59
C GLU A 470 -20.14 -1.99 23.20
N LEU A 471 -19.04 -2.42 22.59
CA LEU A 471 -18.19 -3.49 23.12
C LEU A 471 -17.69 -3.18 24.53
N LEU A 472 -17.21 -1.95 24.77
CA LEU A 472 -16.77 -1.52 26.09
C LEU A 472 -17.91 -1.57 27.13
N ALA A 473 -19.13 -1.17 26.74
CA ALA A 473 -20.30 -1.24 27.61
C ALA A 473 -20.72 -2.69 27.91
N GLU A 474 -20.69 -3.57 26.91
CA GLU A 474 -20.97 -5.00 27.06
C GLU A 474 -19.97 -5.66 28.03
N ILE A 475 -18.68 -5.33 27.93
CA ILE A 475 -17.64 -5.85 28.83
C ILE A 475 -17.92 -5.42 30.27
N ARG A 476 -18.16 -4.11 30.50
CA ARG A 476 -18.45 -3.58 31.84
C ARG A 476 -19.70 -4.17 32.46
N GLN A 477 -20.74 -4.37 31.65
CA GLN A 477 -21.95 -5.04 32.12
C GLN A 477 -21.68 -6.47 32.59
N ARG A 478 -20.80 -7.21 31.90
CA ARG A 478 -20.42 -8.59 32.28
C ARG A 478 -19.49 -8.63 33.49
N THR A 479 -18.60 -7.65 33.66
CA THR A 479 -17.67 -7.58 34.79
C THR A 479 -18.26 -6.91 36.04
N GLY A 480 -19.38 -6.20 35.91
CA GLY A 480 -20.05 -5.49 37.01
C GLY A 480 -19.43 -4.14 37.36
N ASN A 481 -18.66 -3.55 36.43
CA ASN A 481 -17.96 -2.26 36.57
C ASN A 481 -18.78 -1.05 36.08
#